data_AF-A0A954WQ57-F1
#
_entry.id   AF-A0A954WQ57-F1
#
_cell.length_a   1.000
_cell.length_b   1.000
_cell.length_c   1.000
_cell.angle_alpha   90.00
_cell.angle_beta   90.00
_cell.angle_gamma   90.00
#
_symmetry.space_group_name_H-M   'P 1'
#
loop_
_entity.id
_entity.type
_entity.pdbx_description
1 polymer ?
#
loop_
_entity_poly.entity_id
_entity_poly.type
_entity_poly.pdbx_seq_one_letter_code
_entity_poly.pdbx_strand_id
1 'polypeptide(L)'
;EWEYACRARVAEVYDYSCGGRTFLESYAAFNARNTSNVGHKMCNSWGLYDMHGNILEWCHDWYGKDYSDDAVNPVGPSKGWQKVHRGGSAGLSATDCRSSVREKSGTKHTNGGLGFRVALALSDESMNGISSTESSDAERTTPAAEDAEAMAER
;
A
#
# COMPACT_ATOMS: atom_id res chain seq x y z
N GLU A 1 -7.09 4.26 6.52
CA GLU A 1 -6.35 2.98 6.70
C GLU A 1 -5.58 2.55 5.45
N TRP A 2 -6.27 2.21 4.34
CA TRP A 2 -5.64 1.62 3.16
C TRP A 2 -4.44 2.40 2.60
N GLU A 3 -4.56 3.71 2.39
CA GLU A 3 -3.48 4.52 1.81
C GLU A 3 -2.28 4.64 2.77
N TYR A 4 -2.54 4.73 4.07
CA TYR A 4 -1.50 4.73 5.08
C TYR A 4 -0.70 3.43 5.05
N ALA A 5 -1.39 2.29 4.94
CA ALA A 5 -0.79 0.98 4.75
C ALA A 5 -0.03 0.83 3.43
N CYS A 6 -0.57 1.38 2.34
CA CYS A 6 0.07 1.38 1.02
C CYS A 6 1.42 2.11 1.07
N ARG A 7 1.44 3.31 1.66
CA ARG A 7 2.64 4.17 1.77
C ARG A 7 3.68 3.67 2.79
N ALA A 8 3.26 2.92 3.81
CA ALA A 8 4.13 2.28 4.80
C ALA A 8 5.26 3.18 5.37
N ARG A 9 4.92 4.41 5.78
CA ARG A 9 5.82 5.47 6.29
C ARG A 9 6.78 6.09 5.27
N VAL A 10 6.66 5.78 3.99
CA VAL A 10 7.51 6.36 2.95
C VAL A 10 6.63 7.11 1.96
N ALA A 11 6.29 8.36 2.30
CA ALA A 11 5.44 9.20 1.46
C ALA A 11 6.06 9.46 0.07
N GLU A 12 7.39 9.46 0.00
CA GLU A 12 8.19 9.88 -1.17
C GLU A 12 8.59 8.73 -2.11
N VAL A 13 8.45 7.46 -1.72
CA VAL A 13 8.91 6.33 -2.57
C VAL A 13 7.78 5.72 -3.40
N TYR A 14 6.52 5.90 -2.97
CA TYR A 14 5.34 5.29 -3.58
C TYR A 14 4.44 6.29 -4.34
N ASP A 15 4.93 7.52 -4.53
CA ASP A 15 4.33 8.49 -5.43
C ASP A 15 5.14 8.51 -6.74
N TYR A 16 4.41 8.48 -7.86
CA TYR A 16 4.96 8.55 -9.22
C TYR A 16 5.84 9.80 -9.41
N SER A 17 5.68 10.81 -8.55
CA SER A 17 6.43 12.06 -8.56
C SER A 17 7.87 11.98 -8.01
N CYS A 18 8.22 10.96 -7.21
CA CYS A 18 9.51 10.94 -6.49
C CYS A 18 10.35 9.65 -6.64
N GLY A 19 9.75 8.50 -6.99
CA GLY A 19 10.48 7.25 -7.26
C GLY A 19 10.68 6.90 -8.75
N GLY A 20 9.95 7.56 -9.65
CA GLY A 20 9.97 7.26 -11.09
C GLY A 20 9.31 5.92 -11.49
N ARG A 21 9.08 5.75 -12.80
CA ARG A 21 8.36 4.60 -13.40
C ARG A 21 9.04 3.25 -13.15
N THR A 22 10.37 3.25 -12.98
CA THR A 22 11.21 2.06 -12.74
C THR A 22 11.00 1.44 -11.36
N PHE A 23 10.54 2.21 -10.38
CA PHE A 23 10.19 1.69 -9.07
C PHE A 23 8.95 0.79 -9.15
N LEU A 24 7.87 1.28 -9.78
CA LEU A 24 6.58 0.59 -9.75
C LEU A 24 6.63 -0.80 -10.40
N GLU A 25 7.45 -1.01 -11.44
CA GLU A 25 7.57 -2.32 -12.10
C GLU A 25 8.02 -3.45 -11.15
N SER A 26 8.77 -3.13 -10.10
CA SER A 26 9.22 -4.10 -9.09
C SER A 26 8.15 -4.40 -8.04
N TYR A 27 7.24 -3.45 -7.78
CA TYR A 27 6.24 -3.53 -6.69
C TYR A 27 4.81 -3.78 -7.19
N ALA A 28 4.57 -3.65 -8.50
CA ALA A 28 3.23 -3.68 -9.06
C ALA A 28 3.12 -4.52 -10.33
N ALA A 29 1.94 -5.09 -10.53
CA ALA A 29 1.48 -5.61 -11.82
C ALA A 29 0.44 -4.64 -12.41
N PHE A 30 0.78 -4.01 -13.53
CA PHE A 30 -0.04 -3.08 -14.29
C PHE A 30 0.28 -3.25 -15.79
N ASN A 31 -0.57 -2.76 -16.70
CA ASN A 31 -0.49 -2.99 -18.14
C ASN A 31 -0.29 -4.48 -18.53
N ALA A 32 -0.81 -5.40 -17.71
CA ALA A 32 -0.74 -6.83 -17.88
C ALA A 32 -2.09 -7.40 -18.32
N ARG A 33 -2.05 -8.52 -19.06
CA ARG A 33 -3.28 -9.19 -19.53
C ARG A 33 -4.05 -9.88 -18.42
N ASN A 34 -3.34 -10.40 -17.42
CA ASN A 34 -3.89 -11.21 -16.35
C ASN A 34 -3.35 -10.73 -15.00
N THR A 35 -4.08 -11.07 -13.94
CA THR A 35 -3.59 -11.01 -12.57
C THR A 35 -2.43 -11.99 -12.37
N SER A 36 -1.59 -11.72 -11.39
CA SER A 36 -0.50 -12.61 -10.96
C SER A 36 -0.83 -13.23 -9.60
N ASN A 37 -0.12 -14.29 -9.22
CA ASN A 37 -0.20 -14.82 -7.87
C ASN A 37 0.14 -13.71 -6.86
N VAL A 38 -0.58 -13.67 -5.74
CA VAL A 38 -0.34 -12.71 -4.65
C VAL A 38 1.11 -12.82 -4.18
N GLY A 39 1.76 -11.68 -3.96
CA GLY A 39 3.14 -11.63 -3.46
C GLY A 39 4.21 -11.92 -4.51
N HIS A 40 3.87 -11.93 -5.80
CA HIS A 40 4.86 -12.12 -6.86
C HIS A 40 5.78 -10.89 -7.05
N LYS A 41 5.31 -9.70 -6.69
CA LYS A 41 6.08 -8.44 -6.70
C LYS A 41 6.68 -8.15 -5.32
N MET A 42 7.56 -7.17 -5.23
CA MET A 42 8.14 -6.76 -3.94
C MET A 42 7.06 -6.17 -3.02
N CYS A 43 7.16 -6.46 -1.72
CA CYS A 43 6.33 -5.85 -0.69
C CYS A 43 6.82 -4.45 -0.31
N ASN A 44 5.95 -3.63 0.27
CA ASN A 44 6.36 -2.38 0.89
C ASN A 44 7.12 -2.60 2.21
N SER A 45 7.58 -1.51 2.84
CA SER A 45 8.36 -1.53 4.10
C SER A 45 7.64 -2.17 5.30
N TRP A 46 6.34 -2.46 5.21
CA TRP A 46 5.59 -3.20 6.24
C TRP A 46 5.32 -4.66 5.84
N GLY A 47 5.89 -5.14 4.74
CA GLY A 47 5.66 -6.50 4.26
C GLY A 47 4.33 -6.69 3.54
N LEU A 48 3.64 -5.61 3.14
CA LEU A 48 2.39 -5.69 2.39
C LEU A 48 2.66 -5.77 0.89
N TYR A 49 2.12 -6.81 0.25
CA TYR A 49 2.24 -7.07 -1.17
C TYR A 49 1.06 -6.51 -1.96
N ASP A 50 1.31 -6.28 -3.26
CA ASP A 50 0.31 -5.91 -4.27
C ASP A 50 -0.49 -4.63 -3.95
N MET A 51 0.08 -3.74 -3.14
CA MET A 51 -0.55 -2.46 -2.77
C MET A 51 -0.63 -1.45 -3.94
N HIS A 52 0.02 -1.75 -5.06
CA HIS A 52 0.15 -0.89 -6.24
C HIS A 52 -0.26 -1.61 -7.54
N GLY A 53 -1.04 -2.68 -7.50
CA GLY A 53 -1.53 -3.30 -8.72
C GLY A 53 -2.09 -4.69 -8.49
N ASN A 54 -2.00 -5.54 -9.50
CA ASN A 54 -2.63 -6.87 -9.53
C ASN A 54 -4.16 -6.78 -9.61
N ILE A 55 -4.84 -6.40 -8.53
CA ILE A 55 -6.28 -6.19 -8.48
C ILE A 55 -6.64 -4.93 -7.70
N LEU A 56 -7.75 -4.30 -8.07
CA LEU A 56 -8.37 -3.26 -7.27
C LEU A 56 -8.91 -3.88 -5.98
N GLU A 57 -8.92 -3.10 -4.91
CA GLU A 57 -9.39 -3.56 -3.61
C GLU A 57 -10.53 -2.69 -3.09
N TRP A 58 -11.65 -3.34 -2.74
CA TRP A 58 -12.76 -2.68 -2.05
C TRP A 58 -12.28 -2.06 -0.74
N CYS A 59 -12.72 -0.83 -0.50
CA CYS A 59 -12.65 -0.18 0.81
C CYS A 59 -14.06 -0.03 1.40
N HIS A 60 -14.14 0.04 2.73
CA HIS A 60 -15.40 0.21 3.44
C HIS A 60 -16.11 1.54 3.11
N ASP A 61 -15.37 2.56 2.71
CA ASP A 61 -15.86 3.92 2.54
C ASP A 61 -16.80 4.10 1.34
N TRP A 62 -17.74 5.03 1.47
CA TRP A 62 -18.46 5.57 0.32
C TRP A 62 -17.56 6.55 -0.45
N TYR A 63 -17.67 6.59 -1.77
CA TYR A 63 -16.94 7.55 -2.57
C TYR A 63 -17.57 8.94 -2.44
N GLY A 64 -16.75 9.94 -2.09
CA GLY A 64 -17.16 11.32 -1.90
C GLY A 64 -15.97 12.21 -1.52
N LYS A 65 -16.23 13.52 -1.43
CA LYS A 65 -15.24 14.56 -1.07
C LYS A 65 -15.11 14.77 0.45
N ASP A 66 -15.93 14.11 1.26
CA ASP A 66 -16.08 14.40 2.69
C ASP A 66 -14.99 13.74 3.55
N TYR A 67 -13.71 13.93 3.18
CA TYR A 67 -12.60 13.69 4.10
C TYR A 67 -12.14 15.07 4.57
N SER A 68 -12.44 15.38 5.83
CA SER A 68 -11.84 16.55 6.48
C SER A 68 -10.36 16.29 6.69
N ASP A 69 -9.50 17.28 6.41
CA ASP A 69 -8.05 17.14 6.58
C ASP A 69 -7.66 16.85 8.04
N ASP A 70 -8.48 17.29 9.00
CA ASP A 70 -8.27 17.09 10.44
C ASP A 70 -9.04 15.88 11.02
N ALA A 71 -9.63 15.02 10.19
CA ALA A 71 -10.41 13.89 10.69
C ALA A 71 -9.53 12.81 11.33
N VAL A 72 -9.83 12.45 12.58
CA VAL A 72 -9.28 11.25 13.22
C VAL A 72 -10.09 10.04 12.79
N ASN A 73 -9.44 9.05 12.19
CA ASN A 73 -10.06 7.83 11.65
C ASN A 73 -11.25 8.12 10.70
N PRO A 74 -11.00 8.82 9.58
CA PRO A 74 -12.08 9.15 8.65
C PRO A 74 -12.69 7.90 8.02
N VAL A 75 -14.02 7.83 8.00
CA VAL A 75 -14.80 6.71 7.42
C VAL A 75 -15.49 7.08 6.09
N GLY A 76 -15.17 8.27 5.56
CA GLY A 76 -15.86 8.87 4.42
C GLY A 76 -17.31 9.26 4.72
N PRO A 77 -18.10 9.59 3.68
CA PRO A 77 -19.51 9.92 3.82
C PRO A 77 -20.32 8.77 4.44
N SER A 78 -21.37 9.09 5.21
CA SER A 78 -22.23 8.07 5.84
C SER A 78 -23.11 7.28 4.85
N LYS A 79 -23.35 7.85 3.66
CA LYS A 79 -24.15 7.24 2.58
C LYS A 79 -23.56 7.61 1.22
N GLY A 80 -23.82 6.79 0.21
CA GLY A 80 -23.43 7.07 -1.16
C GLY A 80 -24.00 6.05 -2.14
N TRP A 81 -23.64 6.23 -3.40
CA TRP A 81 -24.06 5.35 -4.50
C TRP A 81 -22.94 4.40 -4.95
N GLN A 82 -21.69 4.75 -4.64
CA GLN A 82 -20.50 4.04 -5.08
C GLN A 82 -19.53 3.87 -3.91
N LYS A 83 -18.86 2.71 -3.81
CA LYS A 83 -17.78 2.52 -2.83
C LYS A 83 -16.45 2.87 -3.44
N VAL A 84 -15.47 3.13 -2.57
CA VAL A 84 -14.08 3.38 -2.97
C VAL A 84 -13.39 2.05 -3.30
N HIS A 85 -12.62 2.03 -4.39
CA HIS A 85 -11.60 1.03 -4.65
C HIS A 85 -10.21 1.66 -4.69
N ARG A 86 -9.18 0.89 -4.35
CA ARG A 86 -7.79 1.35 -4.27
C ARG A 86 -6.83 0.33 -4.90
N GLY A 87 -5.58 0.75 -5.15
CA GLY A 87 -4.47 -0.14 -5.55
C GLY A 87 -4.18 -0.20 -7.04
N GLY A 88 -5.14 0.13 -7.90
CA GLY A 88 -5.03 -0.14 -9.35
C GLY A 88 -5.24 -1.62 -9.66
N SER A 89 -4.95 -2.06 -10.88
CA SER A 89 -5.06 -3.49 -11.25
C SER A 89 -4.11 -3.81 -12.40
N ALA A 90 -3.94 -5.11 -12.67
CA ALA A 90 -3.16 -5.60 -13.79
C ALA A 90 -3.58 -4.95 -15.12
N GLY A 91 -4.88 -4.74 -15.35
CA GLY A 91 -5.39 -4.15 -16.60
C GLY A 91 -5.28 -2.62 -16.69
N LEU A 92 -4.82 -1.94 -15.65
CA LEU A 92 -4.74 -0.48 -15.60
C LEU A 92 -3.31 0.03 -15.83
N SER A 93 -3.20 1.35 -16.02
CA SER A 93 -1.90 1.99 -16.20
C SER A 93 -1.16 2.16 -14.87
N ALA A 94 0.16 2.38 -14.94
CA ALA A 94 0.97 2.72 -13.76
C ALA A 94 0.43 3.96 -13.00
N THR A 95 -0.16 4.91 -13.71
CA THR A 95 -0.72 6.13 -13.09
C THR A 95 -1.98 5.85 -12.28
N ASP A 96 -2.72 4.80 -12.59
CA ASP A 96 -3.92 4.39 -11.83
C ASP A 96 -3.56 3.55 -10.59
N CYS A 97 -2.30 3.14 -10.50
CA CYS A 97 -1.75 2.30 -9.43
C CYS A 97 -1.07 3.12 -8.31
N ARG A 98 -1.15 4.45 -8.36
CA ARG A 98 -0.60 5.32 -7.32
C ARG A 98 -1.38 5.18 -6.01
N SER A 99 -0.68 5.33 -4.89
CA SER A 99 -1.25 5.25 -3.54
C SER A 99 -2.41 6.23 -3.31
N SER A 100 -2.44 7.37 -4.01
CA SER A 100 -3.47 8.41 -3.89
C SER A 100 -4.68 8.22 -4.81
N VAL A 101 -4.62 7.31 -5.79
CA VAL A 101 -5.73 7.12 -6.73
C VAL A 101 -6.89 6.44 -6.05
N ARG A 102 -8.09 6.96 -6.30
CA ARG A 102 -9.36 6.47 -5.79
C ARG A 102 -10.27 6.13 -6.95
N GLU A 103 -10.50 4.85 -7.16
CA GLU A 103 -11.50 4.35 -8.10
C GLU A 103 -12.84 4.15 -7.41
N LYS A 104 -13.91 3.94 -8.20
CA LYS A 104 -15.25 3.77 -7.65
C LYS A 104 -16.18 2.95 -8.52
N SER A 105 -17.07 2.22 -7.88
CA SER A 105 -18.16 1.52 -8.56
C SER A 105 -19.38 1.35 -7.65
N GLY A 106 -20.53 1.00 -8.23
CA GLY A 106 -21.74 0.69 -7.48
C GLY A 106 -21.58 -0.58 -6.63
N THR A 107 -22.35 -0.70 -5.55
CA THR A 107 -22.20 -1.78 -4.53
C THR A 107 -22.36 -3.22 -5.04
N LYS A 108 -22.96 -3.41 -6.22
CA LYS A 108 -23.18 -4.72 -6.84
C LYS A 108 -22.19 -5.02 -7.98
N HIS A 109 -21.22 -4.14 -8.20
CA HIS A 109 -20.23 -4.33 -9.26
C HIS A 109 -19.33 -5.53 -8.94
N THR A 110 -19.04 -6.33 -9.95
CA THR A 110 -18.08 -7.43 -9.86
C THR A 110 -17.22 -7.40 -11.13
N ASN A 111 -15.94 -7.67 -10.98
CA ASN A 111 -14.96 -7.70 -12.07
C ASN A 111 -13.81 -8.63 -11.67
N GLY A 112 -13.22 -9.36 -12.62
CA GLY A 112 -12.08 -10.25 -12.36
C GLY A 112 -10.82 -9.51 -11.87
N GLY A 113 -10.75 -8.19 -12.08
CA GLY A 113 -9.70 -7.32 -11.55
C GLY A 113 -10.04 -6.64 -10.22
N LEU A 114 -11.05 -7.11 -9.47
CA LEU A 114 -11.53 -6.50 -8.24
C LEU A 114 -11.67 -7.55 -7.12
N GLY A 115 -10.97 -7.31 -6.01
CA GLY A 115 -11.03 -8.13 -4.79
C GLY A 115 -10.99 -7.25 -3.54
N PHE A 116 -10.42 -7.76 -2.46
CA PHE A 116 -10.33 -7.05 -1.18
C PHE A 116 -9.22 -7.63 -0.30
N ARG A 117 -8.81 -6.85 0.70
CA ARG A 117 -8.05 -7.33 1.86
C ARG A 117 -8.82 -7.02 3.13
N VAL A 118 -8.55 -7.79 4.17
CA VAL A 118 -9.19 -7.61 5.48
C VAL A 118 -8.29 -6.79 6.39
N ALA A 119 -8.90 -5.92 7.19
CA ALA A 119 -8.26 -5.21 8.27
C ALA A 119 -8.86 -5.67 9.60
N LEU A 120 -8.03 -5.80 10.63
CA LEU A 120 -8.43 -6.14 11.98
C LEU A 120 -8.01 -5.02 12.92
N ALA A 121 -8.98 -4.40 13.58
CA ALA A 121 -8.70 -3.46 14.67
C ALA A 121 -8.38 -4.25 15.93
N LEU A 122 -7.30 -3.86 16.60
CA LEU A 122 -6.93 -4.40 17.91
C LEU A 122 -7.79 -3.72 18.97
N SER A 123 -8.38 -4.49 19.89
CA SER A 123 -9.05 -3.96 21.07
C SER A 123 -8.02 -3.59 22.13
N ASP A 124 -8.36 -2.66 23.02
CA ASP A 124 -7.48 -2.27 24.13
C ASP A 124 -7.03 -3.48 24.99
N GLU A 125 -7.90 -4.48 25.15
CA GLU A 125 -7.58 -5.72 25.86
C GLU A 125 -6.46 -6.53 25.17
N SER A 126 -6.40 -6.50 23.84
CA SER A 126 -5.37 -7.20 23.05
C SER A 126 -4.02 -6.47 23.06
N MET A 127 -4.00 -5.16 23.31
CA MET A 127 -2.77 -4.36 23.35
C MET A 127 -2.02 -4.50 24.67
N ASN A 128 -2.73 -4.80 25.76
CA ASN A 128 -2.12 -5.05 27.07
C ASN A 128 -1.25 -6.33 27.11
N GLY A 129 -1.48 -7.29 26.20
CA GLY A 129 -0.68 -8.50 26.09
C GLY A 129 0.65 -8.32 25.34
N ILE A 130 0.79 -7.25 24.55
CA ILE A 130 1.96 -7.02 23.67
C ILE A 130 3.04 -6.17 24.37
N SER A 131 2.69 -5.43 25.43
CA SER A 131 3.60 -4.54 26.16
C SER A 131 4.65 -5.24 27.04
N SER A 132 4.74 -6.57 27.06
CA SER A 132 5.62 -7.31 28.00
C SER A 132 6.80 -8.06 27.38
N THR A 133 7.10 -7.86 26.09
CA THR A 133 8.31 -8.42 25.46
C THR A 133 9.17 -7.34 24.81
N GLU A 134 9.79 -6.50 25.64
CA GLU A 134 11.07 -5.88 25.30
C GLU A 134 12.14 -6.37 26.28
N SER A 135 13.20 -6.97 25.71
CA SER A 135 14.57 -7.22 26.22
C SER A 135 15.04 -8.57 25.64
N SER A 136 16.14 -8.73 24.90
CA SER A 136 17.47 -8.12 25.02
C SER A 136 18.28 -8.34 23.73
N ASP A 137 19.26 -7.46 23.52
CA ASP A 137 20.51 -7.64 22.76
C ASP A 137 20.49 -7.70 21.22
N ALA A 138 20.80 -6.55 20.61
CA ALA A 138 21.70 -6.49 19.46
C ALA A 138 22.46 -5.15 19.48
N GLU A 139 23.62 -5.12 20.13
CA GLU A 139 24.66 -4.14 19.80
C GLU A 139 25.00 -4.28 18.31
N ARG A 140 24.54 -3.32 17.51
CA ARG A 140 25.01 -3.17 16.13
C ARG A 140 26.28 -2.34 16.19
N THR A 141 27.42 -3.01 16.34
CA THR A 141 28.72 -2.44 15.97
C THR A 141 28.66 -1.94 14.53
N THR A 142 28.84 -0.62 14.37
CA THR A 142 29.13 0.04 13.11
C THR A 142 30.51 -0.40 12.61
N PRO A 143 30.69 -0.90 11.37
CA PRO A 143 31.99 -0.93 10.75
C PRO A 143 32.39 0.49 10.36
N ALA A 144 33.63 0.87 10.66
CA ALA A 144 34.24 2.12 10.26
C ALA A 144 34.21 2.30 8.73
N ALA A 145 34.06 3.55 8.31
CA ALA A 145 34.19 3.98 6.93
C ALA A 145 35.67 3.95 6.52
N GLU A 146 36.14 2.84 5.96
CA GLU A 146 37.30 2.78 5.07
C GLU A 146 36.98 1.80 3.93
N ASP A 147 37.46 2.11 2.73
CA ASP A 147 37.32 1.37 1.46
C ASP A 147 36.05 1.61 0.61
N ALA A 148 35.81 2.88 0.30
CA ALA A 148 35.07 3.28 -0.89
C ALA A 148 36.05 3.77 -1.98
N GLU A 149 36.93 2.89 -2.47
CA GLU A 149 37.72 3.18 -3.68
C GLU A 149 38.24 1.91 -4.37
N ALA A 150 37.36 1.20 -5.09
CA ALA A 150 37.70 0.39 -6.26
C ALA A 150 36.43 -0.35 -6.74
N MET A 151 35.82 0.13 -7.82
CA MET A 151 35.09 -0.63 -8.86
C MET A 151 34.48 0.39 -9.82
N ALA A 152 35.37 1.20 -10.40
CA ALA A 152 35.13 1.94 -11.63
C ALA A 152 36.33 1.65 -12.54
N GLU A 153 36.39 0.40 -13.02
CA GLU A 153 37.10 -0.04 -14.23
C GLU A 153 37.02 -1.58 -14.30
N ARG A 154 36.02 -2.07 -15.04
CA ARG A 154 36.06 -3.29 -15.86
C ARG A 154 34.83 -3.35 -16.76
#